data_AF-F2J384-F1
#
_entry.id   AF-F2J384-F1
#
_cell.length_a   1.000
_cell.length_b   1.000
_cell.length_c   1.000
_cell.angle_alpha   90.00
_cell.angle_beta   90.00
_cell.angle_gamma   90.00
#
_symmetry.space_group_name_H-M   'P 1'
#
loop_
_entity.id
_entity.type
_entity.pdbx_description
1 polymer ?
#
loop_
_entity_poly.entity_id
_entity_poly.type
_entity_poly.pdbx_seq_one_letter_code
_entity_poly.pdbx_strand_id
1 'polypeptide(L)'
;MCQIFAGQDPADYEPETRRLRLNGQSTSIRLERSFWDILDEIAASEGLSTPAFVSRLHSEVLELRGEAPNFTSLLRCACLIRTRQTALRPLALAAE
;
A
#
# COMPACT_ATOMS: atom_id res chain seq x y z
N MET A 1 12.85 -7.92 -24.52
CA MET A 1 12.25 -8.08 -23.18
C MET A 1 13.37 -7.89 -22.18
N CYS A 2 13.49 -6.72 -21.56
CA CYS A 2 14.68 -6.33 -20.81
C CYS A 2 14.78 -7.09 -19.48
N GLN A 3 16.00 -7.43 -19.07
CA GLN A 3 16.34 -8.00 -17.76
C GLN A 3 15.76 -7.19 -16.58
N ILE A 4 15.36 -5.94 -16.80
CA ILE A 4 14.70 -5.06 -15.83
C ILE A 4 13.38 -5.63 -15.31
N PHE A 5 12.55 -6.25 -16.17
CA PHE A 5 11.24 -6.79 -15.73
C PHE A 5 11.29 -8.30 -15.44
N ALA A 6 12.15 -9.03 -16.15
CA ALA A 6 12.29 -10.48 -15.98
C ALA A 6 13.28 -10.87 -14.88
N GLY A 7 14.14 -9.93 -14.43
CA GLY A 7 15.15 -10.12 -13.40
C GLY A 7 14.77 -9.52 -12.05
N GLN A 8 13.47 -9.36 -11.77
CA GLN A 8 13.00 -8.98 -10.43
C GLN A 8 13.44 -10.03 -9.42
N ASP A 9 13.77 -9.60 -8.21
CA ASP A 9 14.05 -10.55 -7.13
C ASP A 9 12.74 -11.31 -6.82
N PRO A 10 12.73 -12.65 -6.83
CA PRO A 10 11.57 -13.43 -6.42
C PRO A 10 11.02 -13.04 -5.04
N ALA A 11 11.87 -12.51 -4.17
CA ALA A 11 11.51 -11.94 -2.89
C ALA A 11 10.48 -10.80 -3.00
N ASP A 12 10.50 -9.99 -4.06
CA ASP A 12 9.67 -8.80 -4.20
C ASP A 12 8.19 -9.14 -4.42
N TYR A 13 7.93 -10.18 -5.22
CA TYR A 13 6.58 -10.64 -5.54
C TYR A 13 6.13 -11.84 -4.70
N GLU A 14 6.94 -12.30 -3.74
CA GLU A 14 6.54 -13.34 -2.80
C GLU A 14 5.37 -12.84 -1.94
N PRO A 15 4.23 -13.57 -1.90
CA PRO A 15 3.06 -13.12 -1.17
C PRO A 15 3.17 -13.39 0.34
N GLU A 16 3.11 -12.32 1.13
CA GLU A 16 3.10 -12.36 2.59
C GLU A 16 1.71 -12.10 3.15
N THR A 17 1.33 -12.87 4.18
CA THR A 17 0.07 -12.68 4.89
C THR A 17 0.32 -12.02 6.24
N ARG A 18 -0.22 -10.81 6.45
CA ARG A 18 -0.19 -10.12 7.74
C ARG A 18 -1.60 -10.13 8.35
N ARG A 19 -1.69 -10.43 9.65
CA ARG A 19 -2.94 -10.39 10.42
C ARG A 19 -3.07 -9.02 11.07
N LEU A 20 -4.15 -8.33 10.76
CA LEU A 20 -4.44 -6.96 11.21
C LEU A 20 -5.82 -6.91 11.86
N ARG A 21 -6.09 -5.85 12.63
CA ARG A 21 -7.43 -5.58 13.15
C ARG A 21 -8.07 -4.46 12.33
N LEU A 22 -9.16 -4.75 11.64
CA LEU A 22 -9.97 -3.76 10.93
C LEU A 22 -11.31 -3.64 11.65
N ASN A 23 -11.65 -2.44 12.15
CA ASN A 23 -12.86 -2.21 12.95
C ASN A 23 -13.05 -3.22 14.10
N GLY A 24 -11.96 -3.58 14.77
CA GLY A 24 -11.95 -4.55 15.87
C GLY A 24 -11.95 -6.02 15.44
N GLN A 25 -12.25 -6.34 14.18
CA GLN A 25 -12.23 -7.70 13.64
C GLN A 25 -10.84 -8.11 13.18
N SER A 26 -10.44 -9.36 13.47
CA SER A 26 -9.16 -9.90 13.00
C SER A 26 -9.27 -10.30 11.52
N THR A 27 -8.53 -9.60 10.66
CA THR A 27 -8.51 -9.81 9.22
C THR A 27 -7.12 -10.22 8.76
N SER A 28 -7.01 -11.30 7.98
CA SER A 28 -5.77 -11.70 7.31
C SER A 28 -5.72 -11.08 5.93
N ILE A 29 -4.71 -10.26 5.65
CA ILE A 29 -4.48 -9.66 4.33
C ILE A 29 -3.24 -10.30 3.71
N ARG A 30 -3.35 -10.72 2.45
CA ARG A 30 -2.24 -11.29 1.66
C ARG A 30 -1.86 -10.34 0.53
N LEU A 31 -0.61 -9.88 0.54
CA LEU A 31 -0.02 -8.98 -0.46
C LEU A 31 1.42 -9.40 -0.74
N GLU A 32 1.91 -9.10 -1.93
CA GLU A 32 3.31 -9.22 -2.30
C GLU A 32 4.19 -8.34 -1.40
N ARG A 33 5.41 -8.80 -1.09
CA ARG A 33 6.36 -8.09 -0.19
C ARG A 33 6.52 -6.61 -0.58
N SER A 34 6.72 -6.30 -1.86
CA SER A 34 6.89 -4.91 -2.29
C SER A 34 5.68 -4.01 -1.97
N PHE A 35 4.45 -4.55 -1.95
CA PHE A 35 3.30 -3.74 -1.53
C PHE A 35 3.31 -3.51 -0.02
N TRP A 36 3.74 -4.50 0.76
CA TRP A 36 3.90 -4.30 2.20
C TRP A 36 4.96 -3.25 2.52
N ASP A 37 6.11 -3.28 1.84
CA ASP A 37 7.18 -2.31 2.03
C ASP A 37 6.69 -0.88 1.74
N ILE A 38 5.96 -0.69 0.64
CA ILE A 38 5.36 0.61 0.30
C ILE A 38 4.31 1.05 1.35
N LEU A 39 3.49 0.12 1.86
CA LEU A 39 2.53 0.44 2.93
C LEU A 39 3.23 0.82 4.23
N ASP A 40 4.33 0.15 4.56
CA ASP A 40 5.17 0.44 5.72
C ASP A 40 5.79 1.85 5.60
N GLU A 41 6.29 2.23 4.41
CA GLU A 41 6.79 3.57 4.13
C GLU A 41 5.70 4.66 4.20
N ILE A 42 4.51 4.40 3.66
CA ILE A 42 3.38 5.35 3.72
C ILE A 42 3.01 5.58 5.18
N ALA A 43 2.80 4.50 5.94
CA ALA A 43 2.43 4.56 7.35
C ALA A 43 3.48 5.33 8.16
N ALA A 44 4.77 5.04 7.96
CA ALA A 44 5.86 5.74 8.61
C ALA A 44 5.86 7.25 8.26
N SER A 45 5.56 7.61 7.01
CA SER A 45 5.49 9.03 6.60
C SER A 45 4.33 9.80 7.24
N GLU A 46 3.29 9.10 7.72
CA GLU A 46 2.18 9.67 8.49
C GLU A 46 2.37 9.54 10.01
N GLY A 47 3.49 8.99 10.47
CA GLY A 47 3.74 8.73 11.90
C GLY A 47 2.86 7.62 12.49
N LEU A 48 2.37 6.70 11.64
CA LEU A 48 1.51 5.58 12.00
C LEU A 48 2.26 4.25 11.87
N SER A 49 1.82 3.24 12.61
CA SER A 49 2.18 1.85 12.28
C SER A 49 1.35 1.36 11.10
N THR A 50 1.86 0.42 10.33
CA THR A 50 1.15 -0.17 9.17
C THR A 50 -0.24 -0.70 9.53
N PRO A 51 -0.44 -1.44 10.63
CA PRO A 51 -1.78 -1.85 11.04
C PRO A 51 -2.71 -0.66 11.33
N ALA A 52 -2.20 0.42 11.93
CA ALA A 52 -3.00 1.61 12.23
C ALA A 52 -3.38 2.36 10.95
N PHE A 53 -2.43 2.54 10.02
CA PHE A 53 -2.68 3.12 8.71
C PHE A 53 -3.73 2.32 7.92
N VAL A 54 -3.56 0.99 7.82
CA VAL A 54 -4.49 0.13 7.09
C VAL A 54 -5.88 0.15 7.73
N SER A 55 -5.97 0.12 9.07
CA SER A 55 -7.26 0.24 9.76
C SER A 55 -7.94 1.58 9.50
N ARG A 56 -7.18 2.68 9.56
CA ARG A 56 -7.70 4.03 9.29
C ARG A 56 -8.22 4.14 7.87
N LEU A 57 -7.43 3.71 6.89
CA LEU A 57 -7.84 3.71 5.48
C LEU A 57 -9.11 2.87 5.25
N HIS A 58 -9.22 1.73 5.93
CA HIS A 58 -10.44 0.91 5.87
C HIS A 58 -11.66 1.66 6.42
N SER A 59 -11.54 2.32 7.58
CA SER A 59 -12.61 3.11 8.16
C SER A 59 -13.02 4.28 7.25
N GLU A 60 -12.06 5.01 6.68
CA GLU A 60 -12.32 6.12 5.75
C GLU A 60 -13.05 5.64 4.49
N VAL A 61 -12.69 4.48 3.93
CA VAL A 61 -13.38 3.89 2.77
C VAL A 61 -14.83 3.53 3.11
N LEU A 62 -15.07 2.96 4.29
CA LEU A 62 -16.43 2.65 4.77
C LEU A 62 -17.27 3.90 4.99
N GLU A 63 -16.69 4.96 5.57
CA GLU A 63 -17.37 6.23 5.76
C GLU A 63 -17.76 6.88 4.40
N LEU A 64 -16.87 6.80 3.41
CA LEU A 64 -17.07 7.41 2.10
C LEU A 64 -18.01 6.62 1.18
N ARG A 65 -17.99 5.29 1.25
CA ARG A 65 -18.68 4.40 0.28
C ARG A 65 -19.73 3.49 0.89
N GLY A 66 -19.83 3.41 2.22
CA GLY A 66 -20.68 2.47 2.95
C GLY A 66 -20.15 1.03 3.00
N GLU A 67 -19.23 0.67 2.11
CA GLU A 67 -18.61 -0.65 2.04
C GLU A 67 -17.16 -0.57 1.51
N ALA A 68 -16.37 -1.60 1.80
CA ALA A 68 -14.98 -1.73 1.35
C ALA A 68 -14.75 -3.03 0.55
N PRO A 69 -15.49 -3.28 -0.56
CA PRO A 69 -15.24 -4.44 -1.40
C PRO A 69 -13.83 -4.36 -2.00
N ASN A 70 -13.20 -5.53 -2.20
CA ASN A 70 -11.87 -5.62 -2.80
C ASN A 70 -10.79 -4.79 -2.09
N PHE A 71 -10.86 -4.69 -0.75
CA PHE A 71 -9.93 -3.87 0.03
C PHE A 71 -8.45 -4.19 -0.23
N THR A 72 -8.09 -5.46 -0.42
CA THR A 72 -6.72 -5.87 -0.80
C THR A 72 -6.28 -5.26 -2.14
N SER A 73 -7.18 -5.18 -3.13
CA SER A 73 -6.89 -4.51 -4.40
C SER A 73 -6.76 -2.99 -4.23
N LEU A 74 -7.57 -2.40 -3.33
CA LEU A 74 -7.46 -0.98 -2.97
C LEU A 74 -6.09 -0.66 -2.39
N LEU A 75 -5.55 -1.51 -1.50
CA LEU A 75 -4.20 -1.35 -0.94
C LEU A 75 -3.12 -1.35 -2.04
N ARG A 76 -3.20 -2.26 -3.01
CA ARG A 76 -2.28 -2.27 -4.17
C ARG A 76 -2.39 -0.98 -4.98
N CYS A 77 -3.62 -0.52 -5.23
CA CYS A 77 -3.85 0.75 -5.93
C CYS A 77 -3.30 1.96 -5.15
N ALA A 78 -3.41 1.97 -3.82
CA ALA A 78 -2.85 3.02 -2.97
C ALA A 78 -1.32 3.08 -3.11
N CYS A 79 -0.65 1.93 -3.15
CA CYS A 79 0.80 1.85 -3.41
C CYS A 79 1.16 2.44 -4.78
N LEU A 80 0.42 2.09 -5.84
CA LEU A 80 0.64 2.64 -7.18
C LEU A 80 0.45 4.17 -7.22
N ILE A 81 -0.53 4.70 -6.48
CA ILE A 81 -0.74 6.15 -6.36
C ILE A 81 0.45 6.81 -5.67
N ARG A 82 0.92 6.24 -4.55
CA ARG A 82 2.12 6.74 -3.83
C ARG A 82 3.35 6.79 -4.72
N THR A 83 3.63 5.72 -5.48
CA THR A 83 4.78 5.67 -6.38
C THR A 83 4.67 6.70 -7.50
N ARG A 84 3.47 6.89 -8.09
CA ARG A 84 3.25 7.94 -9.10
C ARG A 84 3.47 9.34 -8.53
N GLN A 85 2.96 9.63 -7.35
CA GLN A 85 3.17 10.93 -6.69
C GLN A 85 4.65 11.19 -6.42
N THR A 86 5.39 10.17 -5.98
CA THR A 86 6.84 10.27 -5.73
C THR A 86 7.62 10.49 -7.02
N ALA A 87 7.27 9.80 -8.11
CA ALA A 87 7.90 9.96 -9.42
C ALA A 87 7.62 11.33 -10.08
N LEU A 88 6.50 11.98 -9.74
CA LEU A 88 6.15 13.33 -10.23
C LEU A 88 6.78 14.45 -9.40
N ARG A 89 7.26 14.16 -8.18
CA ARG A 89 7.88 15.14 -7.27
C ARG A 89 9.18 15.79 -7.77
N PRO A 90 10.04 15.15 -8.60
CA PRO A 90 11.25 15.79 -9.14
C PRO A 90 10.95 16.90 -10.17
N LEU A 91 9.79 16.85 -10.84
CA LEU A 91 9.43 17.84 -11.87
C LEU A 91 8.87 19.13 -11.29
N ALA A 92 8.25 19.08 -10.10
CA ALA A 92 7.69 20.26 -9.45
C ALA A 92 8.74 21.14 -8.78
N LEU A 93 9.82 20.56 -8.23
CA LEU A 93 10.91 21.33 -7.60
C LEU A 93 11.92 21.93 -8.59
N ALA A 94 11.94 21.46 -9.84
CA ALA A 94 12.83 21.98 -10.88
C ALA A 94 12.25 23.19 -11.64
N ALA A 95 11.06 23.65 -11.25
CA ALA A 95 10.33 24.76 -11.87
C ALA A 95 10.25 26.02 -10.98
N GLU A 96 10.96 26.05 -9.84
CA GLU A 96 11.13 27.23 -8.97
C GLU A 96 12.56 27.78 -9.05
#